data_AF-A0A2S2NL80-F1
#
_entry.id   AF-A0A2S2NL80-F1
#
_cell.length_a   1.000
_cell.length_b   1.000
_cell.length_c   1.000
_cell.angle_alpha   90.00
_cell.angle_beta   90.00
_cell.angle_gamma   90.00
#
_symmetry.space_group_name_H-M   'P 1'
#
loop_
_entity.id
_entity.type
_entity.pdbx_description
1 polymer ?
#
loop_
_entity_poly.entity_id
_entity_poly.type
_entity_poly.pdbx_seq_one_letter_code
_entity_poly.pdbx_strand_id
1 'polypeptide(L)'
;RLKRVSCTRWMSHKFALDVVLNTYVAIVECLNVIRSESGDKKAGSEAGGFLNYFQSTRFVYTAYSFKVLLQILEPVSSLLQKTDFDLLAASFLIKKKIRKNCFISIR
;
A
#
# COMPACT_ATOMS: atom_id res chain seq x y z
N ARG A 1 -9.89 -14.07 17.35
CA ARG A 1 -9.15 -14.19 16.07
C ARG A 1 -7.89 -13.34 16.21
N LEU A 2 -6.68 -13.93 16.13
CA LEU A 2 -5.42 -13.18 16.24
C LEU A 2 -5.38 -12.12 15.13
N LYS A 3 -5.23 -10.84 15.50
CA LYS A 3 -5.04 -9.77 14.52
C LYS A 3 -3.68 -9.99 13.87
N ARG A 4 -3.68 -10.32 12.59
CA ARG A 4 -2.44 -10.58 11.85
C ARG A 4 -1.89 -9.26 11.32
N VAL A 5 -0.56 -9.15 11.24
CA VAL A 5 0.09 -8.17 10.37
C VAL A 5 -0.44 -8.34 8.94
N SER A 6 -0.84 -9.53 8.53
CA SER A 6 -1.46 -9.79 7.23
C SER A 6 -2.83 -9.12 6.98
N CYS A 7 -3.50 -8.55 8.00
CA CYS A 7 -4.66 -7.67 7.81
C CYS A 7 -4.28 -6.21 7.48
N THR A 8 -2.99 -5.90 7.38
CA THR A 8 -2.56 -4.54 7.09
C THR A 8 -2.94 -4.13 5.68
N ARG A 9 -3.59 -2.97 5.60
CA ARG A 9 -4.13 -2.35 4.39
C ARG A 9 -3.06 -1.89 3.39
N TRP A 10 -1.79 -2.30 3.54
CA TRP A 10 -0.68 -1.87 2.68
C TRP A 10 -0.96 -2.11 1.19
N MET A 11 -1.60 -3.23 0.83
CA MET A 11 -1.98 -3.50 -0.55
C MET A 11 -3.08 -2.57 -1.07
N SER A 12 -4.03 -2.16 -0.21
CA SER A 12 -5.04 -1.16 -0.57
C SER A 12 -4.40 0.22 -0.75
N HIS A 13 -3.43 0.59 0.10
CA HIS A 13 -2.66 1.82 -0.06
C HIS A 13 -1.79 1.82 -1.31
N LYS A 14 -1.16 0.68 -1.64
CA LYS A 14 -0.41 0.49 -2.89
C LYS A 14 -1.31 0.71 -4.10
N PHE A 15 -2.46 0.03 -4.15
CA PHE A 15 -3.41 0.16 -5.24
C PHE A 15 -3.91 1.60 -5.40
N ALA A 16 -4.26 2.27 -4.30
CA ALA A 16 -4.67 3.68 -4.34
C ALA A 16 -3.55 4.58 -4.87
N LEU A 17 -2.31 4.38 -4.42
CA LEU A 17 -1.16 5.14 -4.90
C LEU A 17 -0.89 4.88 -6.39
N ASP A 18 -0.98 3.64 -6.84
CA ASP A 18 -0.81 3.28 -8.26
C ASP A 18 -1.87 3.98 -9.13
N VAL A 19 -3.14 4.03 -8.69
CA VAL A 19 -4.19 4.78 -9.40
C VAL A 19 -3.89 6.27 -9.46
N VAL A 20 -3.43 6.88 -8.35
CA VAL A 20 -3.03 8.29 -8.32
C VAL A 20 -1.88 8.56 -9.29
N LEU A 21 -0.86 7.69 -9.31
CA LEU A 21 0.29 7.84 -10.19
C LEU A 21 -0.06 7.61 -11.67
N ASN A 22 -0.95 6.67 -11.97
CA ASN A 22 -1.42 6.41 -13.33
C ASN A 22 -2.29 7.55 -13.89
N THR A 23 -3.07 8.21 -13.02
CA THR A 23 -3.90 9.36 -13.40
C THR A 23 -3.17 10.70 -13.30
N TYR A 24 -1.97 10.73 -12.72
CA TYR A 24 -1.22 11.95 -12.44
C TYR A 24 -0.99 12.82 -13.68
N VAL A 25 -0.53 12.23 -14.78
CA VAL A 25 -0.25 12.96 -16.03
C VAL A 25 -1.52 13.62 -16.54
N ALA A 26 -2.62 12.86 -16.63
CA ALA A 26 -3.91 13.38 -17.09
C ALA A 26 -4.45 14.50 -16.17
N ILE A 27 -4.27 14.38 -14.85
CA ILE A 27 -4.67 15.43 -13.90
C ILE A 27 -3.85 16.71 -14.13
N VAL A 28 -2.54 16.59 -14.28
CA VAL A 28 -1.65 17.75 -14.53
C VAL A 28 -1.99 18.42 -15.86
N GLU A 29 -2.26 17.65 -16.91
CA GLU A 29 -2.69 18.18 -18.21
C GLU A 29 -4.02 18.93 -18.09
N CYS A 30 -5.04 18.31 -17.49
CA CYS A 30 -6.34 18.95 -17.26
C CYS A 30 -6.22 20.25 -16.48
N LEU A 31 -5.41 20.28 -15.41
CA LEU A 31 -5.20 21.51 -14.63
C LEU A 31 -4.49 22.59 -15.44
N ASN A 32 -3.55 22.23 -16.33
CA ASN A 32 -2.90 23.20 -17.21
C ASN A 32 -3.88 23.79 -18.23
N VAL A 33 -4.78 22.97 -18.78
CA VAL A 33 -5.85 23.43 -19.68
C VAL A 33 -6.77 24.39 -18.93
N ILE A 34 -7.26 24.03 -17.75
CA ILE A 34 -8.12 24.90 -16.93
C ILE A 34 -7.41 26.22 -16.61
N ARG A 35 -6.12 26.18 -16.25
CA ARG A 35 -5.35 27.40 -15.98
C ARG A 35 -5.22 28.32 -17.18
N SER A 36 -5.08 27.77 -18.38
CA SER A 36 -4.72 28.52 -19.59
C SER A 36 -5.92 28.95 -20.43
N GLU A 37 -7.00 28.15 -20.42
CA GLU A 37 -8.15 28.30 -21.31
C GLU A 37 -9.43 28.71 -20.57
N SER A 38 -9.43 28.76 -19.23
CA SER A 38 -10.62 29.21 -18.50
C SER A 38 -10.84 30.72 -18.62
N GLY A 39 -12.05 31.10 -19.03
CA GLY A 39 -12.53 32.48 -18.91
C GLY A 39 -12.76 32.91 -17.45
N ASP A 40 -12.87 31.94 -16.54
CA ASP A 40 -13.02 32.17 -15.10
C ASP A 40 -11.65 32.26 -14.41
N LYS A 41 -11.25 33.49 -14.08
CA LYS A 41 -10.00 33.79 -13.36
C LYS A 41 -9.89 33.07 -12.02
N LYS A 42 -11.01 32.77 -11.35
CA LYS A 42 -11.00 32.06 -10.06
C LYS A 42 -10.63 30.60 -10.27
N ALA A 43 -11.27 29.92 -11.21
CA ALA A 43 -10.97 28.54 -11.56
C ALA A 43 -9.51 28.38 -12.03
N GLY A 44 -9.00 29.32 -12.85
CA GLY A 44 -7.61 29.31 -13.28
C GLY A 44 -6.60 29.48 -12.14
N SER A 45 -6.90 30.35 -11.17
CA SER A 45 -6.06 30.55 -9.97
C SER A 45 -6.03 29.31 -9.07
N GLU A 46 -7.20 28.70 -8.82
CA GLU A 46 -7.31 27.46 -8.05
C GLU A 46 -6.56 26.30 -8.73
N ALA A 47 -6.72 26.15 -10.05
CA ALA A 47 -5.98 25.15 -10.83
C ALA A 47 -4.45 25.37 -10.77
N GLY A 48 -4.00 26.64 -10.81
CA GLY A 48 -2.60 26.99 -10.60
C GLY A 48 -2.06 26.59 -9.23
N GLY A 49 -2.86 26.77 -8.17
CA GLY A 49 -2.53 26.31 -6.82
C GLY A 49 -2.33 24.79 -6.74
N PHE A 50 -3.24 24.02 -7.34
CA PHE A 50 -3.12 22.56 -7.40
C PHE A 50 -1.93 22.09 -8.23
N LEU A 51 -1.65 22.72 -9.37
CA LEU A 51 -0.44 22.43 -10.17
C LEU A 51 0.83 22.60 -9.36
N ASN A 52 0.96 23.73 -8.67
CA ASN A 52 2.12 24.02 -7.82
C ASN A 52 2.28 22.98 -6.71
N TYR A 53 1.17 22.52 -6.12
CA TYR A 53 1.19 21.46 -5.11
C TYR A 53 1.64 20.11 -5.71
N PHE A 54 1.03 19.68 -6.81
CA PHE A 54 1.34 18.39 -7.45
C PHE A 54 2.75 18.31 -8.03
N GLN A 55 3.32 19.45 -8.44
CA GLN A 55 4.70 19.56 -8.91
C GLN A 55 5.70 19.86 -7.78
N SER A 56 5.22 20.07 -6.56
CA SER A 56 6.10 20.35 -5.43
C SER A 56 7.02 19.15 -5.16
N THR A 57 8.27 19.46 -4.82
CA THR A 57 9.27 18.46 -4.39
C THR A 57 8.70 17.57 -3.30
N ARG A 58 7.99 18.16 -2.33
CA ARG A 58 7.38 17.41 -1.22
C ARG A 58 6.40 16.35 -1.72
N PHE A 59 5.50 16.68 -2.65
CA PHE A 59 4.54 15.73 -3.17
C PHE A 59 5.22 14.62 -3.97
N VAL A 60 6.07 15.00 -4.93
CA VAL A 60 6.74 14.03 -5.84
C VAL A 60 7.64 13.07 -5.08
N TYR A 61 8.48 13.57 -4.17
CA TYR A 61 9.35 12.71 -3.35
C TYR A 61 8.55 11.80 -2.43
N THR A 62 7.47 12.30 -1.83
CA THR A 62 6.61 11.49 -0.96
C THR A 62 5.96 10.36 -1.76
N ALA A 63 5.34 10.68 -2.90
CA ALA A 63 4.70 9.69 -3.76
C ALA A 63 5.69 8.63 -4.25
N TYR A 64 6.89 9.05 -4.68
CA TYR A 64 7.96 8.13 -5.08
C TYR A 64 8.44 7.24 -3.93
N SER A 65 8.68 7.82 -2.76
CA SER A 65 9.14 7.08 -1.57
C SER A 65 8.13 6.02 -1.14
N PHE A 66 6.85 6.38 -1.09
CA PHE A 66 5.79 5.42 -0.78
C PHE A 66 5.64 4.34 -1.83
N LYS A 67 5.82 4.66 -3.12
CA LYS A 67 5.81 3.66 -4.19
C LYS A 67 6.89 2.61 -3.97
N VAL A 68 8.13 3.04 -3.75
CA VAL A 68 9.27 2.14 -3.51
C VAL A 68 9.06 1.30 -2.25
N LEU A 69 8.66 1.93 -1.14
CA LEU A 69 8.40 1.23 0.13
C LEU A 69 7.30 0.17 -0.03
N LEU A 70 6.18 0.51 -0.67
CA LEU A 70 5.06 -0.41 -0.85
C LEU A 70 5.40 -1.54 -1.84
N GLN A 71 6.24 -1.29 -2.84
CA GLN A 71 6.77 -2.33 -3.73
C GLN A 71 7.67 -3.33 -2.98
N ILE A 72 8.54 -2.86 -2.09
CA ILE A 72 9.40 -3.75 -1.28
C ILE A 72 8.54 -4.57 -0.29
N LEU A 73 7.51 -3.95 0.27
CA LEU A 73 6.63 -4.60 1.26
C LEU A 73 5.65 -5.59 0.63
N GLU A 74 5.33 -5.47 -0.66
CA GLU A 74 4.37 -6.32 -1.37
C GLU A 74 4.64 -7.84 -1.23
N PRO A 75 5.84 -8.37 -1.56
CA PRO A 75 6.10 -9.80 -1.42
C PRO A 75 6.01 -10.27 0.04
N VAL A 76 6.45 -9.44 0.99
CA VAL A 76 6.39 -9.74 2.43
C VAL A 76 4.93 -9.78 2.90
N SER A 77 4.14 -8.79 2.49
CA SER A 77 2.71 -8.73 2.80
C SER A 77 1.96 -9.92 2.21
N SER A 78 2.25 -10.30 0.97
CA SER A 78 1.67 -11.48 0.32
C SER A 78 2.05 -12.77 1.05
N LEU A 79 3.33 -12.96 1.39
CA LEU A 79 3.81 -14.14 2.10
C LEU A 79 3.14 -14.31 3.46
N LEU A 80 3.01 -13.23 4.24
CA LEU A 80 2.33 -13.25 5.54
C LEU A 80 0.82 -13.46 5.44
N GLN A 81 0.22 -13.21 4.27
CA GLN A 81 -1.19 -13.43 3.99
C GLN A 81 -1.49 -14.84 3.45
N LYS A 82 -0.49 -15.63 3.06
CA LYS A 82 -0.70 -16.99 2.52
C LYS A 82 -1.27 -17.95 3.56
N THR A 83 -2.27 -18.73 3.15
CA THR A 83 -2.93 -19.79 3.93
C THR A 83 -1.96 -20.90 4.35
N ASP A 84 -0.92 -21.15 3.56
CA ASP A 84 0.09 -22.17 3.86
C ASP A 84 0.87 -21.86 5.13
N PHE A 85 1.04 -20.57 5.45
CA PHE A 85 1.69 -20.16 6.69
C PHE A 85 0.87 -20.58 7.92
N ASP A 86 -0.46 -20.49 7.83
CA ASP A 86 -1.36 -20.93 8.91
C ASP A 86 -1.31 -22.46 9.06
N LEU A 87 -1.28 -23.21 7.95
CA LEU A 87 -1.15 -24.67 7.97
C LEU A 87 0.20 -25.11 8.53
N LEU A 88 1.29 -24.45 8.14
CA LEU A 88 2.62 -24.70 8.70
C LEU A 88 2.66 -24.41 10.21
N ALA A 89 2.11 -23.28 10.65
CA ALA A 89 2.02 -22.93 12.07
C ALA A 89 1.18 -23.96 12.85
N ALA A 90 0.03 -24.39 12.31
CA ALA A 90 -0.81 -25.41 12.91
C ALA A 90 -0.08 -26.76 13.02
N SER A 91 0.61 -27.19 11.94
CA SER A 91 1.39 -28.43 11.94
C SER A 91 2.52 -28.41 12.98
N PHE A 92 3.17 -27.26 13.16
CA PHE A 92 4.21 -27.08 14.16
C PHE A 92 3.66 -27.20 15.59
N LEU A 93 2.50 -26.61 15.85
CA LEU A 93 1.81 -26.72 17.15
C LEU A 93 1.39 -28.16 17.43
N ILE A 94 0.84 -28.86 16.44
CA ILE A 94 0.45 -30.27 16.56
C ILE A 94 1.69 -31.13 16.86
N LYS A 95 2.78 -30.97 16.09
CA LYS A 95 4.05 -31.68 16.35
C LYS A 95 4.59 -31.41 17.76
N LYS A 96 4.56 -30.16 18.22
CA LYS A 96 5.00 -29.78 19.56
C LYS A 96 4.15 -30.44 20.66
N LYS A 97 2.82 -30.53 20.44
CA LYS A 97 1.89 -31.17 21.38
C LYS A 97 2.06 -32.69 21.41
N ILE A 98 2.18 -33.34 20.25
CA ILE A 98 2.44 -34.79 20.15
C ILE A 98 3.76 -35.14 20.84
N ARG A 99 4.83 -34.39 20.55
CA ARG A 99 6.14 -34.63 21.16
C ARG A 99 6.09 -34.48 22.68
N LYS A 100 5.33 -33.51 23.22
CA LYS A 100 5.09 -33.40 24.67
C LYS A 100 4.26 -34.54 25.26
N ASN A 101 3.19 -34.97 24.60
CA ASN A 101 2.34 -36.07 25.09
C ASN A 101 3.09 -37.42 25.06
N CYS A 102 3.93 -37.65 24.07
CA CYS A 102 4.75 -38.86 23.98
C CYS A 102 5.78 -38.93 25.14
N PHE A 103 6.34 -37.79 25.55
CA PHE A 103 7.21 -37.72 26.74
C PHE A 103 6.48 -37.94 28.08
N ILE A 104 5.17 -37.69 28.16
CA ILE A 104 4.36 -37.95 29.37
C ILE A 104 3.94 -39.42 29.43
N SER A 105 3.79 -40.10 28.29
CA SER A 105 3.41 -41.52 28.24
C SER A 105 4.58 -42.50 28.46
N ILE A 106 5.82 -42.02 28.49
CA ILE A 106 7.04 -42.82 28.72
C ILE A 106 7.58 -42.63 30.16
N ARG A 107 6.85 -41.92 31.01
CA ARG A 107 7.18 -41.70 32.43
C ARG A 107 6.12 -42.35 33.31
#